data_AF-A0A4R7SQU3-F1
#
_entry.id   AF-A0A4R7SQU3-F1
#
_cell.length_a   1.000
_cell.length_b   1.000
_cell.length_c   1.000
_cell.angle_alpha   90.00
_cell.angle_beta   90.00
_cell.angle_gamma   90.00
#
_symmetry.space_group_name_H-M   'P 1'
#
loop_
_entity.id
_entity.type
_entity.pdbx_description
1 polymer ?
#
loop_
_entity_poly.entity_id
_entity_poly.type
_entity_poly.pdbx_seq_one_letter_code
_entity_poly.pdbx_strand_id
1 'polypeptide(L)'
;MSLFRESPLLHPLSASFRCLFCVLGVVAGSHAPLVHGQINDLNDLRQLLSQNERTTTSTGVATPAVVQNPNTFYTSPGPWGKLRCSYIYLEAPKSLVDSFPLPNTRPRWTFPEEALPKLPDFFRKASLSEALITLLLDPSQVVKENGYAHLFPPLPDLEAISAETRAIIYTELSKYPPNEFCVDPVLIVGQTVAEWYRTSKLRPGIISKIEQLSYKRGDTIAFSDVGAILNYAESDSEARAIFKAFTRTRSLMVKVEVDHNTNVDELVSYWTLGMGLRRKDIEPLVQSIIDTDGVEALPLSHLLPSLVRKLMYTYPGLDLAKHGMLPDCHWTSLNFFNYEPHEYLLDSRLATSAVLENFEPVEPPYKYGDVLFFLSNSTGDAFHSCVHLADGIVFTKNGRNLLSPWLLMKLEDVSKIYLYRGDGRIQGFRRKNPDASIPSQ
;
A
#
# COMPACT_ATOMS: atom_id res chain seq x y z
N MET A 1 -5.88 -17.35 -25.23
CA MET A 1 -6.04 -17.38 -23.76
C MET A 1 -5.54 -16.05 -23.23
N SER A 2 -6.38 -15.31 -22.51
CA SER A 2 -5.96 -14.06 -21.84
C SER A 2 -5.30 -14.44 -20.52
N LEU A 3 -4.08 -13.96 -20.24
CA LEU A 3 -3.43 -14.16 -18.94
C LEU A 3 -4.02 -13.20 -17.90
N PHE A 4 -4.46 -12.04 -18.36
CA PHE A 4 -5.15 -11.03 -17.57
C PHE A 4 -6.62 -11.03 -17.95
N ARG A 5 -7.50 -11.35 -17.01
CA ARG A 5 -8.92 -11.08 -17.15
C ARG A 5 -9.24 -9.87 -16.30
N GLU A 6 -9.96 -8.90 -16.85
CA GLU A 6 -10.57 -7.88 -16.01
C GLU A 6 -11.43 -8.61 -14.99
N SER A 7 -10.98 -8.57 -13.73
CA SER A 7 -11.79 -9.11 -12.66
C SER A 7 -13.06 -8.25 -12.62
N PRO A 8 -14.27 -8.82 -12.68
CA PRO A 8 -15.49 -8.05 -12.42
C PRO A 8 -15.50 -7.52 -10.97
N LEU A 9 -14.53 -7.93 -10.15
CA LEU A 9 -14.32 -7.57 -8.76
C LEU A 9 -13.54 -6.26 -8.54
N LEU A 10 -13.00 -5.61 -9.59
CA LEU A 10 -12.28 -4.35 -9.44
C LEU A 10 -12.64 -3.41 -10.60
N HIS A 11 -13.81 -2.80 -10.49
CA HIS A 11 -14.30 -1.82 -11.46
C HIS A 11 -13.95 -0.37 -11.07
N PRO A 12 -13.86 0.53 -12.06
CA PRO A 12 -13.50 1.93 -11.86
C PRO A 12 -14.58 2.62 -11.01
N LEU A 13 -14.11 3.51 -10.12
CA LEU A 13 -14.85 4.58 -9.43
C LEU A 13 -16.39 4.50 -9.62
N SER A 14 -17.08 4.01 -8.59
CA SER A 14 -18.54 3.94 -8.56
C SER A 14 -19.19 5.30 -8.88
N ALA A 15 -20.27 5.24 -9.66
CA ALA A 15 -21.33 6.18 -10.09
C ALA A 15 -21.46 7.62 -9.52
N SER A 16 -20.77 8.03 -8.46
CA SER A 16 -20.84 9.38 -7.87
C SER A 16 -20.15 10.48 -8.72
N PHE A 17 -19.48 10.12 -9.82
CA PHE A 17 -18.75 11.05 -10.68
C PHE A 17 -19.59 11.77 -11.76
N ARG A 18 -20.93 11.63 -11.77
CA ARG A 18 -21.79 12.21 -12.82
C ARG A 18 -22.30 13.64 -12.58
N CYS A 19 -21.82 14.37 -11.58
CA CYS A 19 -22.22 15.76 -11.38
C CYS A 19 -21.06 16.63 -10.91
N LEU A 20 -20.25 17.15 -11.84
CA LEU A 20 -19.66 18.49 -11.69
C LEU A 20 -19.10 18.97 -13.05
N PHE A 21 -19.96 19.58 -13.86
CA PHE A 21 -19.55 20.52 -14.89
C PHE A 21 -20.36 21.80 -14.69
N CYS A 22 -19.68 22.95 -14.91
CA CYS A 22 -20.11 24.33 -14.70
C CYS A 22 -19.91 24.87 -13.27
N VAL A 23 -18.83 25.64 -13.06
CA VAL A 23 -18.82 27.12 -13.17
C VAL A 23 -17.37 27.63 -13.10
N LEU A 24 -17.02 28.51 -14.03
CA LEU A 24 -15.76 29.26 -14.11
C LEU A 24 -15.89 30.60 -13.37
N GLY A 25 -14.79 31.03 -12.72
CA GLY A 25 -14.34 32.43 -12.74
C GLY A 25 -14.32 33.20 -11.41
N VAL A 26 -13.10 33.51 -10.91
CA VAL A 26 -12.43 34.84 -10.92
C VAL A 26 -11.37 34.93 -9.79
N VAL A 27 -10.24 35.54 -10.13
CA VAL A 27 -8.96 35.70 -9.40
C VAL A 27 -8.95 36.93 -8.47
N ALA A 28 -8.22 36.88 -7.33
CA ALA A 28 -7.38 37.98 -6.81
C ALA A 28 -6.54 37.63 -5.54
N GLY A 29 -5.21 37.63 -5.66
CA GLY A 29 -4.21 38.49 -4.97
C GLY A 29 -3.95 38.50 -3.44
N SER A 30 -2.66 38.23 -3.09
CA SER A 30 -1.76 38.86 -2.06
C SER A 30 -2.03 38.62 -0.56
N HIS A 31 -1.10 38.58 0.42
CA HIS A 31 0.35 38.87 0.58
C HIS A 31 0.89 38.09 1.81
N ALA A 32 2.21 37.84 1.89
CA ALA A 32 2.92 37.30 3.06
C ALA A 32 3.81 38.37 3.74
N PRO A 33 4.04 38.34 5.06
CA PRO A 33 5.00 39.24 5.71
C PRO A 33 6.40 38.62 5.85
N LEU A 34 7.41 39.43 5.53
CA LEU A 34 8.82 39.29 5.87
C LEU A 34 9.05 39.74 7.33
N VAL A 35 9.88 39.00 8.08
CA VAL A 35 10.45 39.49 9.34
C VAL A 35 11.96 39.63 9.17
N HIS A 36 12.45 40.86 9.25
CA HIS A 36 13.87 41.21 9.34
C HIS A 36 14.31 41.22 10.80
N GLY A 37 15.36 40.48 11.13
CA GLY A 37 16.11 40.63 12.39
C GLY A 37 17.49 41.19 12.09
N GLN A 38 17.66 42.51 12.21
CA GLN A 38 18.96 43.18 12.17
C GLN A 38 19.61 43.14 13.56
N ILE A 39 20.88 42.72 13.63
CA ILE A 39 21.76 42.86 14.79
C ILE A 39 22.38 44.26 14.71
N ASN A 40 22.10 45.11 15.70
CA ASN A 40 22.47 46.54 15.65
C ASN A 40 23.50 46.98 16.70
N ASP A 41 24.04 46.08 17.54
CA ASP A 41 25.11 46.43 18.49
C ASP A 41 26.04 45.25 18.85
N LEU A 42 27.31 45.56 19.10
CA LEU A 42 28.36 44.66 19.58
C LEU A 42 28.12 44.15 21.01
N ASN A 43 27.25 44.82 21.77
CA ASN A 43 26.87 44.37 23.12
C ASN A 43 25.97 43.12 23.10
N ASP A 44 25.13 42.95 22.07
CA ASP A 44 24.26 41.76 21.92
C ASP A 44 25.07 40.48 21.64
N LEU A 45 26.24 40.62 21.00
CA LEU A 45 27.14 39.50 20.71
C LEU A 45 27.88 39.00 21.97
N ARG A 46 28.20 39.89 22.92
CA ARG A 46 28.90 39.53 24.17
C ARG A 46 28.00 38.84 25.19
N GLN A 47 26.69 39.13 25.16
CA GLN A 47 25.71 38.50 26.04
C GLN A 47 25.40 37.05 25.61
N LEU A 48 25.47 36.77 24.29
CA LEU A 48 25.36 35.41 23.73
C LEU A 48 26.61 34.54 24.00
N LEU A 49 27.81 35.14 24.01
CA LEU A 49 29.06 34.41 24.22
C LEU A 49 29.37 34.12 25.71
N SER A 50 28.88 34.96 26.63
CA SER A 50 29.11 34.77 28.08
C SER A 50 28.18 33.76 28.76
N GLN A 51 27.12 33.32 28.09
CA GLN A 51 26.27 32.23 28.59
C GLN A 51 26.84 30.82 28.31
N ASN A 52 27.94 30.72 27.56
CA ASN A 52 28.52 29.42 27.16
C ASN A 52 29.71 28.95 28.01
N GLU A 53 30.10 29.65 29.08
CA GLU A 53 31.24 29.25 29.92
C GLU A 53 30.89 29.16 31.41
N ARG A 54 30.45 27.96 31.83
CA ARG A 54 30.59 27.27 33.14
C ARG A 54 29.49 26.19 33.19
N THR A 55 29.77 24.89 33.11
CA THR A 55 30.48 24.11 34.13
C THR A 55 30.88 22.76 33.51
N THR A 56 32.18 22.45 33.48
CA THR A 56 32.71 21.14 33.11
C THR A 56 32.60 20.18 34.30
N THR A 57 31.52 19.41 34.35
CA THR A 57 31.49 18.12 35.05
C THR A 57 31.74 17.02 34.02
N SER A 58 32.74 16.18 34.29
CA SER A 58 33.11 15.04 33.44
C SER A 58 31.99 14.00 33.40
N THR A 59 31.10 14.10 32.42
CA THR A 59 30.27 12.98 32.00
C THR A 59 31.03 12.25 30.90
N GLY A 60 31.33 10.96 31.15
CA GLY A 60 31.87 10.08 30.12
C GLY A 60 30.98 10.16 28.89
N VAL A 61 31.60 10.31 27.72
CA VAL A 61 30.91 10.25 26.44
C VAL A 61 30.38 8.82 26.30
N ALA A 62 29.16 8.60 26.80
CA ALA A 62 28.37 7.47 26.37
C ALA A 62 28.13 7.69 24.88
N THR A 63 28.75 6.84 24.06
CA THR A 63 28.32 6.63 22.68
C THR A 63 26.80 6.61 22.69
N PRO A 64 26.09 7.46 21.92
CA PRO A 64 24.64 7.42 21.93
C PRO A 64 24.26 5.99 21.59
N ALA A 65 23.63 5.31 22.55
CA ALA A 65 23.13 3.97 22.31
C ALA A 65 22.27 4.08 21.06
N VAL A 66 22.71 3.42 19.98
CA VAL A 66 21.92 3.30 18.76
C VAL A 66 20.60 2.73 19.24
N VAL A 67 19.56 3.57 19.29
CA VAL A 67 18.22 3.13 19.60
C VAL A 67 17.89 2.17 18.46
N GLN A 68 18.09 0.88 18.71
CA GLN A 68 17.68 -0.15 17.77
C GLN A 68 16.19 0.06 17.61
N ASN A 69 15.80 0.57 16.44
CA ASN A 69 14.40 0.62 16.08
C ASN A 69 13.94 -0.84 16.13
N PRO A 70 12.98 -1.21 17.00
CA PRO A 70 12.52 -2.59 17.12
C PRO A 70 11.92 -3.14 15.81
N ASN A 71 11.72 -2.26 14.82
CA ASN A 71 11.24 -2.56 13.47
C ASN A 71 12.37 -2.70 12.43
N THR A 72 13.65 -2.72 12.82
CA THR A 72 14.77 -2.98 11.91
C THR A 72 15.13 -4.46 11.89
N PHE A 73 15.30 -5.03 10.70
CA PHE A 73 15.71 -6.42 10.52
C PHE A 73 16.66 -6.54 9.33
N TYR A 74 17.38 -7.65 9.24
CA TYR A 74 18.24 -7.99 8.11
C TYR A 74 17.62 -9.10 7.28
N THR A 75 17.83 -9.03 5.96
CA THR A 75 17.53 -10.14 5.05
C THR A 75 18.59 -11.23 5.17
N SER A 76 18.30 -12.41 4.63
CA SER A 76 19.29 -13.43 4.36
C SER A 76 20.40 -12.86 3.45
N PRO A 77 21.68 -13.22 3.68
CA PRO A 77 22.76 -12.82 2.80
C PRO A 77 22.60 -13.48 1.43
N GLY A 78 23.04 -12.78 0.38
CA GLY A 78 23.02 -13.28 -0.99
C GLY A 78 23.77 -12.32 -1.92
N PRO A 79 23.74 -12.57 -3.24
CA PRO A 79 24.45 -11.74 -4.22
C PRO A 79 23.96 -10.28 -4.26
N TRP A 80 22.81 -9.98 -3.67
CA TRP A 80 22.28 -8.63 -3.46
C TRP A 80 22.96 -7.85 -2.31
N GLY A 81 23.86 -8.47 -1.56
CA GLY A 81 24.55 -7.88 -0.40
C GLY A 81 23.77 -8.00 0.91
N LYS A 82 24.19 -7.23 1.92
CA LYS A 82 23.57 -7.21 3.24
C LYS A 82 22.48 -6.13 3.29
N LEU A 83 21.20 -6.52 3.30
CA LEU A 83 20.10 -5.56 3.33
C LEU A 83 19.63 -5.31 4.75
N ARG A 84 19.67 -4.06 5.17
CA ARG A 84 19.01 -3.58 6.38
C ARG A 84 17.66 -2.98 6.03
N CYS A 85 16.62 -3.55 6.59
CA CYS A 85 15.23 -3.19 6.35
C CYS A 85 14.64 -2.52 7.58
N SER A 86 13.73 -1.58 7.40
CA SER A 86 12.93 -0.98 8.47
C SER A 86 11.50 -0.77 8.03
N TYR A 87 10.53 -1.15 8.87
CA TYR A 87 9.14 -0.86 8.57
C TYR A 87 8.84 0.64 8.68
N ILE A 88 8.15 1.15 7.68
CA ILE A 88 7.59 2.51 7.65
C ILE A 88 6.10 2.42 7.31
N TYR A 89 5.35 3.48 7.61
CA TYR A 89 3.95 3.59 7.26
C TYR A 89 3.71 4.80 6.39
N LEU A 90 2.99 4.58 5.29
CA LEU A 90 2.54 5.62 4.38
C LEU A 90 1.04 5.82 4.59
N GLU A 91 0.60 7.07 4.51
CA GLU A 91 -0.82 7.44 4.47
C GLU A 91 -1.00 8.37 3.28
N ALA A 92 -2.17 8.30 2.62
CA ALA A 92 -2.47 9.17 1.50
C ALA A 92 -2.35 10.63 1.95
N PRO A 93 -1.76 11.51 1.12
CA PRO A 93 -1.60 12.90 1.48
C PRO A 93 -2.97 13.56 1.68
N LYS A 94 -3.05 14.52 2.60
CA LYS A 94 -4.31 15.19 2.94
C LYS A 94 -5.00 15.77 1.70
N SER A 95 -4.24 16.39 0.80
CA SER A 95 -4.76 16.95 -0.46
C SER A 95 -5.45 15.91 -1.34
N LEU A 96 -5.00 14.66 -1.30
CA LEU A 96 -5.64 13.56 -2.02
C LEU A 96 -6.86 13.04 -1.26
N VAL A 97 -6.76 12.83 0.05
CA VAL A 97 -7.91 12.36 0.85
C VAL A 97 -9.07 13.35 0.80
N ASP A 98 -8.78 14.64 0.77
CA ASP A 98 -9.80 15.68 0.76
C ASP A 98 -10.67 15.69 -0.51
N SER A 99 -10.18 15.10 -1.62
CA SER A 99 -10.95 14.99 -2.87
C SER A 99 -11.96 13.84 -2.88
N PHE A 100 -11.94 12.97 -1.86
CA PHE A 100 -12.90 11.88 -1.72
C PHE A 100 -14.02 12.26 -0.75
N PRO A 101 -15.28 11.89 -1.05
CA PRO A 101 -16.36 12.03 -0.10
C PRO A 101 -16.14 11.09 1.09
N LEU A 102 -16.58 11.52 2.27
CA LEU A 102 -16.64 10.62 3.40
C LEU A 102 -17.71 9.55 3.15
N PRO A 103 -17.44 8.28 3.50
CA PRO A 103 -18.43 7.21 3.45
C PRO A 103 -19.70 7.53 4.24
N ASN A 104 -20.82 6.95 3.81
CA ASN A 104 -22.06 7.05 4.55
C ASN A 104 -21.90 6.40 5.94
N THR A 105 -22.34 7.10 6.98
CA THR A 105 -22.23 6.66 8.37
C THR A 105 -23.22 5.55 8.72
N ARG A 106 -24.30 5.38 7.94
CA ARG A 106 -25.29 4.31 8.13
C ARG A 106 -24.75 3.00 7.55
N PRO A 107 -24.52 1.95 8.38
CA PRO A 107 -24.10 0.65 7.88
C PRO A 107 -25.10 0.07 6.87
N ARG A 108 -24.59 -0.53 5.80
CA ARG A 108 -25.40 -1.11 4.73
C ARG A 108 -24.77 -2.42 4.24
N TRP A 109 -25.56 -3.48 4.23
CA TRP A 109 -25.23 -4.76 3.60
C TRP A 109 -26.07 -4.93 2.35
N THR A 110 -25.41 -5.18 1.22
CA THR A 110 -26.09 -5.32 -0.08
C THR A 110 -25.94 -6.75 -0.59
N PHE A 111 -27.07 -7.37 -0.90
CA PHE A 111 -27.15 -8.70 -1.52
C PHE A 111 -27.92 -8.62 -2.83
N PRO A 112 -27.71 -9.54 -3.79
CA PRO A 112 -28.63 -9.72 -4.91
C PRO A 112 -30.04 -9.98 -4.38
N GLU A 113 -31.06 -9.39 -5.00
CA GLU A 113 -32.45 -9.54 -4.54
C GLU A 113 -32.89 -11.02 -4.53
N GLU A 114 -32.43 -11.80 -5.50
CA GLU A 114 -32.66 -13.25 -5.61
C GLU A 114 -32.08 -14.06 -4.43
N ALA A 115 -31.14 -13.50 -3.67
CA ALA A 115 -30.56 -14.14 -2.49
C ALA A 115 -31.44 -13.97 -1.25
N LEU A 116 -32.37 -13.01 -1.21
CA LEU A 116 -33.22 -12.71 -0.05
C LEU A 116 -33.86 -13.95 0.61
N PRO A 117 -34.47 -14.90 -0.13
CA PRO A 117 -35.10 -16.07 0.48
C PRO A 117 -34.11 -16.99 1.20
N LYS A 118 -32.81 -16.92 0.86
CA LYS A 118 -31.74 -17.76 1.42
C LYS A 118 -30.99 -17.08 2.56
N LEU A 119 -31.17 -15.76 2.75
CA LEU A 119 -30.46 -14.99 3.77
C LEU A 119 -30.77 -15.43 5.21
N PRO A 120 -32.00 -15.80 5.61
CA PRO A 120 -32.24 -16.28 6.98
C PRO A 120 -31.35 -17.47 7.35
N ASP A 121 -31.28 -18.48 6.49
CA ASP A 121 -30.49 -19.68 6.73
C ASP A 121 -28.99 -19.39 6.67
N PHE A 122 -28.57 -18.48 5.79
CA PHE A 122 -27.20 -18.01 5.75
C PHE A 122 -26.80 -17.31 7.06
N PHE A 123 -27.61 -16.38 7.55
CA PHE A 123 -27.31 -15.65 8.79
C PHE A 123 -27.32 -16.57 10.02
N ARG A 124 -28.23 -17.55 10.08
CA ARG A 124 -28.21 -18.59 11.11
C ARG A 124 -26.92 -19.39 11.10
N LYS A 125 -26.47 -19.83 9.92
CA LYS A 125 -25.20 -20.53 9.74
C LYS A 125 -24.00 -19.67 10.15
N ALA A 126 -24.08 -18.37 9.92
CA ALA A 126 -23.10 -17.40 10.40
C ALA A 126 -23.20 -17.11 11.91
N SER A 127 -24.15 -17.72 12.63
CA SER A 127 -24.42 -17.50 14.06
C SER A 127 -24.90 -16.09 14.41
N LEU A 128 -25.61 -15.42 13.49
CA LEU A 128 -26.31 -14.17 13.78
C LEU A 128 -27.54 -14.43 14.67
N SER A 129 -27.87 -13.51 15.59
CA SER A 129 -29.02 -13.68 16.49
C SER A 129 -30.35 -13.64 15.74
N GLU A 130 -31.33 -14.46 16.13
CA GLU A 130 -32.67 -14.46 15.49
C GLU A 130 -33.37 -13.09 15.58
N ALA A 131 -33.12 -12.34 16.66
CA ALA A 131 -33.64 -10.98 16.82
C ALA A 131 -33.09 -10.05 15.73
N LEU A 132 -31.78 -10.08 15.47
CA LEU A 132 -31.16 -9.28 14.42
C LEU A 132 -31.55 -9.76 13.02
N ILE A 133 -31.67 -11.07 12.79
CA ILE A 133 -32.15 -11.62 11.51
C ILE A 133 -33.56 -11.10 11.19
N THR A 134 -34.46 -11.15 12.17
CA THR A 134 -35.84 -10.68 12.04
C THR A 134 -35.87 -9.18 11.75
N LEU A 135 -35.05 -8.39 12.45
CA LEU A 135 -34.94 -6.95 12.23
C LEU A 135 -34.39 -6.61 10.84
N LEU A 136 -33.31 -7.28 10.41
CA LEU A 136 -32.67 -7.03 9.11
C LEU A 136 -33.56 -7.38 7.92
N LEU A 137 -34.40 -8.40 8.07
CA LEU A 137 -35.24 -8.95 7.01
C LEU A 137 -36.71 -8.53 7.12
N ASP A 138 -37.03 -7.59 8.02
CA ASP A 138 -38.35 -6.96 8.07
C ASP A 138 -38.62 -6.26 6.71
N PRO A 139 -39.71 -6.61 6.00
CA PRO A 139 -40.03 -6.02 4.71
C PRO A 139 -40.12 -4.48 4.70
N SER A 140 -40.37 -3.85 5.86
CA SER A 140 -40.37 -2.39 6.01
C SER A 140 -38.96 -1.77 6.10
N GLN A 141 -37.93 -2.56 6.41
CA GLN A 141 -36.54 -2.12 6.57
C GLN A 141 -35.68 -2.46 5.34
N VAL A 142 -36.10 -3.42 4.52
CA VAL A 142 -35.38 -3.83 3.31
C VAL A 142 -35.68 -2.86 2.17
N VAL A 143 -34.63 -2.23 1.62
CA VAL A 143 -34.76 -1.40 0.41
C VAL A 143 -34.33 -2.21 -0.80
N LYS A 144 -35.20 -2.32 -1.80
CA LYS A 144 -34.94 -3.03 -3.06
C LYS A 144 -34.72 -2.04 -4.18
N GLU A 145 -33.57 -2.12 -4.85
CA GLU A 145 -33.21 -1.20 -5.94
C GLU A 145 -32.26 -1.89 -6.93
N ASN A 146 -32.52 -1.74 -8.23
CA ASN A 146 -31.62 -2.20 -9.30
C ASN A 146 -31.20 -3.69 -9.21
N GLY A 147 -32.11 -4.56 -8.77
CA GLY A 147 -31.84 -6.00 -8.59
C GLY A 147 -31.06 -6.36 -7.31
N TYR A 148 -30.86 -5.38 -6.41
CA TYR A 148 -30.25 -5.58 -5.11
C TYR A 148 -31.25 -5.37 -3.97
N ALA A 149 -30.96 -6.01 -2.84
CA ALA A 149 -31.59 -5.76 -1.56
C ALA A 149 -30.56 -5.19 -0.57
N HIS A 150 -30.90 -4.05 0.04
CA HIS A 150 -30.09 -3.35 1.01
C HIS A 150 -30.67 -3.54 2.42
N LEU A 151 -29.83 -4.06 3.32
CA LEU A 151 -30.13 -4.27 4.72
C LEU A 151 -29.31 -3.28 5.56
N PHE A 152 -29.87 -2.80 6.67
CA PHE A 152 -29.28 -1.72 7.48
C PHE A 152 -29.13 -2.18 8.94
N PRO A 153 -28.06 -2.91 9.30
CA PRO A 153 -27.85 -3.31 10.69
C PRO A 153 -27.73 -2.07 11.58
N PRO A 154 -28.48 -1.99 12.68
CA PRO A 154 -28.29 -0.91 13.66
C PRO A 154 -26.88 -0.97 14.24
N LEU A 155 -26.33 0.20 14.57
CA LEU A 155 -24.95 0.31 15.04
C LEU A 155 -24.65 -0.54 16.30
N PRO A 156 -25.50 -0.56 17.35
CA PRO A 156 -25.25 -1.40 18.52
C PRO A 156 -25.23 -2.90 18.19
N ASP A 157 -26.11 -3.34 17.31
CA ASP A 157 -26.18 -4.74 16.88
C ASP A 157 -24.99 -5.12 16.02
N LEU A 158 -24.55 -4.24 15.10
CA LEU A 158 -23.35 -4.41 14.28
C LEU A 158 -22.09 -4.58 15.15
N GLU A 159 -21.99 -3.80 16.22
CA GLU A 159 -20.88 -3.83 17.18
C GLU A 159 -20.88 -5.08 18.07
N ALA A 160 -22.06 -5.66 18.31
CA ALA A 160 -22.20 -6.89 19.07
C ALA A 160 -21.85 -8.15 18.26
N ILE A 161 -21.72 -8.06 16.93
CA ILE A 161 -21.33 -9.20 16.09
C ILE A 161 -19.89 -9.64 16.42
N SER A 162 -19.68 -10.94 16.64
CA SER A 162 -18.34 -11.50 16.89
C SER A 162 -17.44 -11.42 15.65
N ALA A 163 -16.12 -11.49 15.85
CA ALA A 163 -15.16 -11.48 14.74
C ALA A 163 -15.39 -12.64 13.77
N GLU A 164 -15.78 -13.81 14.27
CA GLU A 164 -16.04 -15.02 13.48
C GLU A 164 -17.29 -14.87 12.62
N THR A 165 -18.41 -14.40 13.20
CA THR A 165 -19.64 -14.14 12.43
C THR A 165 -19.41 -13.08 11.37
N ARG A 166 -18.68 -12.01 11.71
CA ARG A 166 -18.32 -10.95 10.77
C ARG A 166 -17.46 -11.47 9.62
N ALA A 167 -16.48 -12.32 9.88
CA ALA A 167 -15.66 -12.93 8.83
C ALA A 167 -16.51 -13.72 7.82
N ILE A 168 -17.50 -14.48 8.29
CA ILE A 168 -18.41 -15.24 7.42
C ILE A 168 -19.27 -14.30 6.57
N ILE A 169 -19.94 -13.34 7.22
CA ILE A 169 -20.85 -12.41 6.54
C ILE A 169 -20.07 -11.54 5.54
N TYR A 170 -18.93 -11.00 5.94
CA TYR A 170 -18.19 -10.02 5.12
C TYR A 170 -17.45 -10.70 3.97
N THR A 171 -17.07 -11.97 4.13
CA THR A 171 -16.61 -12.79 3.01
C THR A 171 -17.70 -12.98 1.96
N GLU A 172 -18.95 -13.20 2.37
CA GLU A 172 -20.08 -13.26 1.42
C GLU A 172 -20.33 -11.90 0.75
N LEU A 173 -20.37 -10.82 1.54
CA LEU A 173 -20.57 -9.46 1.03
C LEU A 173 -19.48 -9.03 0.04
N SER A 174 -18.24 -9.51 0.23
CA SER A 174 -17.10 -9.22 -0.65
C SER A 174 -17.27 -9.72 -2.09
N LYS A 175 -18.26 -10.60 -2.35
CA LYS A 175 -18.59 -11.07 -3.70
C LYS A 175 -19.38 -10.04 -4.50
N TYR A 176 -19.96 -9.04 -3.84
CA TYR A 176 -20.88 -8.09 -4.44
C TYR A 176 -20.27 -6.68 -4.44
N PRO A 177 -20.01 -6.09 -5.62
CA PRO A 177 -19.37 -4.77 -5.75
C PRO A 177 -19.99 -3.62 -4.93
N PRO A 178 -21.32 -3.55 -4.68
CA PRO A 178 -21.88 -2.47 -3.87
C PRO A 178 -21.41 -2.41 -2.40
N ASN A 179 -20.75 -3.46 -1.90
CA ASN A 179 -20.16 -3.51 -0.56
C ASN A 179 -18.66 -3.17 -0.62
N GLU A 180 -18.33 -1.95 -1.08
CA GLU A 180 -16.95 -1.48 -1.35
C GLU A 180 -15.93 -1.91 -0.29
N PHE A 181 -16.17 -1.61 0.99
CA PHE A 181 -15.23 -1.93 2.07
C PHE A 181 -15.22 -3.41 2.50
N CYS A 182 -16.14 -4.24 2.01
CA CYS A 182 -16.05 -5.70 2.13
C CYS A 182 -15.25 -6.31 0.97
N VAL A 183 -15.39 -5.75 -0.23
CA VAL A 183 -14.59 -6.12 -1.41
C VAL A 183 -13.11 -5.79 -1.14
N ASP A 184 -12.85 -4.52 -0.81
CA ASP A 184 -11.53 -3.95 -0.52
C ASP A 184 -11.47 -3.39 0.91
N PRO A 185 -11.36 -4.25 1.94
CA PRO A 185 -11.26 -3.82 3.32
C PRO A 185 -9.92 -3.15 3.61
N VAL A 186 -9.87 -2.42 4.72
CA VAL A 186 -8.60 -2.01 5.32
C VAL A 186 -7.89 -3.25 5.84
N LEU A 187 -6.65 -3.46 5.40
CA LEU A 187 -5.85 -4.63 5.75
C LEU A 187 -4.71 -4.27 6.70
N ILE A 188 -4.68 -4.94 7.85
CA ILE A 188 -3.67 -4.80 8.90
C ILE A 188 -2.82 -6.08 8.90
N VAL A 189 -1.64 -5.99 8.30
CA VAL A 189 -0.78 -7.15 8.01
C VAL A 189 0.30 -7.31 9.08
N GLY A 190 0.40 -8.51 9.65
CA GLY A 190 1.52 -8.93 10.51
C GLY A 190 1.68 -8.19 11.83
N GLN A 191 0.67 -7.46 12.29
CA GLN A 191 0.66 -6.70 13.56
C GLN A 191 -0.76 -6.69 14.16
N THR A 192 -0.86 -6.27 15.43
CA THR A 192 -2.13 -5.95 16.06
C THR A 192 -2.68 -4.61 15.55
N VAL A 193 -3.98 -4.38 15.74
CA VAL A 193 -4.64 -3.11 15.40
C VAL A 193 -3.98 -1.94 16.16
N ALA A 194 -3.72 -2.14 17.45
CA ALA A 194 -3.07 -1.15 18.30
C ALA A 194 -1.69 -0.74 17.77
N GLU A 195 -0.82 -1.70 17.38
CA GLU A 195 0.52 -1.35 16.87
C GLU A 195 0.44 -0.69 15.49
N TRP A 196 -0.47 -1.13 14.63
CA TRP A 196 -0.66 -0.54 13.30
C TRP A 196 -0.98 0.95 13.38
N TYR A 197 -1.85 1.32 14.34
CA TYR A 197 -2.31 2.69 14.55
C TYR A 197 -1.57 3.44 15.66
N ARG A 198 -0.53 2.88 16.28
CA ARG A 198 0.19 3.49 17.40
C ARG A 198 0.73 4.89 17.09
N THR A 199 1.17 5.12 15.85
CA THR A 199 1.65 6.45 15.41
C THR A 199 0.62 7.18 14.54
N SER A 200 -0.60 6.66 14.46
CA SER A 200 -1.72 7.41 13.89
C SER A 200 -2.18 8.44 14.92
N LYS A 201 -2.68 9.59 14.48
CA LYS A 201 -3.22 10.61 15.39
C LYS A 201 -4.64 10.27 15.88
N LEU A 202 -5.06 9.00 15.79
CA LEU A 202 -6.38 8.56 16.19
C LEU A 202 -6.48 8.49 17.71
N ARG A 203 -7.66 8.85 18.25
CA ARG A 203 -7.94 8.68 19.67
C ARG A 203 -7.97 7.19 20.04
N PRO A 204 -7.55 6.82 21.26
CA PRO A 204 -7.58 5.42 21.71
C PRO A 204 -8.97 4.75 21.56
N GLY A 205 -10.05 5.49 21.83
CA GLY A 205 -11.42 4.97 21.67
C GLY A 205 -11.76 4.56 20.24
N ILE A 206 -11.25 5.28 19.24
CA ILE A 206 -11.41 4.92 17.82
C ILE A 206 -10.62 3.64 17.51
N ILE A 207 -9.38 3.53 17.99
CA ILE A 207 -8.55 2.33 17.80
C ILE A 207 -9.22 1.11 18.43
N SER A 208 -9.77 1.23 19.64
CA SER A 208 -10.52 0.15 20.28
C SER A 208 -11.77 -0.26 19.50
N LYS A 209 -12.48 0.69 18.87
CA LYS A 209 -13.62 0.39 18.00
C LYS A 209 -13.20 -0.31 16.70
N ILE A 210 -12.09 0.12 16.09
CA ILE A 210 -11.52 -0.58 14.92
C ILE A 210 -11.16 -2.01 15.30
N GLU A 211 -10.54 -2.22 16.46
CA GLU A 211 -10.19 -3.56 16.95
C GLU A 211 -11.42 -4.43 17.21
N GLN A 212 -12.44 -3.89 17.88
CA GLN A 212 -13.72 -4.57 18.12
C GLN A 212 -14.41 -5.02 16.81
N LEU A 213 -14.39 -4.18 15.78
CA LEU A 213 -15.05 -4.43 14.49
C LEU A 213 -14.16 -5.15 13.47
N SER A 214 -12.92 -5.48 13.84
CA SER A 214 -12.01 -6.22 12.96
C SER A 214 -12.33 -7.71 12.94
N TYR A 215 -11.91 -8.39 11.88
CA TYR A 215 -12.09 -9.83 11.71
C TYR A 215 -10.89 -10.44 10.98
N LYS A 216 -10.80 -11.78 10.96
CA LYS A 216 -9.74 -12.49 10.24
C LYS A 216 -10.12 -12.72 8.78
N ARG A 217 -9.19 -12.42 7.88
CA ARG A 217 -9.25 -12.75 6.44
C ARG A 217 -7.96 -13.48 6.08
N GLY A 218 -8.01 -14.82 6.12
CA GLY A 218 -6.81 -15.65 6.17
C GLY A 218 -5.97 -15.27 7.41
N ASP A 219 -4.67 -15.06 7.21
CA ASP A 219 -3.76 -14.65 8.28
C ASP A 219 -3.77 -13.14 8.58
N THR A 220 -4.48 -12.35 7.77
CA THR A 220 -4.54 -10.89 7.86
C THR A 220 -5.73 -10.44 8.71
N ILE A 221 -5.56 -9.34 9.45
CA ILE A 221 -6.69 -8.65 10.10
C ILE A 221 -7.32 -7.72 9.08
N ALA A 222 -8.62 -7.84 8.87
CA ALA A 222 -9.40 -7.00 7.98
C ALA A 222 -10.41 -6.15 8.76
N PHE A 223 -10.67 -4.96 8.25
CA PHE A 223 -11.66 -4.04 8.80
C PHE A 223 -12.46 -3.40 7.66
N SER A 224 -13.80 -3.52 7.72
CA SER A 224 -14.71 -3.09 6.64
C SER A 224 -15.71 -2.02 7.09
N ASP A 225 -15.89 -1.81 8.39
CA ASP A 225 -16.92 -0.94 8.97
C ASP A 225 -16.51 0.54 8.99
N VAL A 226 -15.87 1.01 7.92
CA VAL A 226 -15.32 2.37 7.78
C VAL A 226 -16.38 3.43 8.09
N GLY A 227 -17.57 3.31 7.47
CA GLY A 227 -18.69 4.23 7.70
C GLY A 227 -19.19 4.20 9.15
N ALA A 228 -19.22 3.02 9.78
CA ALA A 228 -19.67 2.89 11.17
C ALA A 228 -18.78 3.67 12.14
N ILE A 229 -17.45 3.61 11.95
CA ILE A 229 -16.48 4.33 12.80
C ILE A 229 -16.65 5.85 12.69
N LEU A 230 -17.11 6.37 11.55
CA LEU A 230 -17.33 7.80 11.38
C LEU A 230 -18.45 8.36 12.27
N ASN A 231 -19.34 7.52 12.82
CA ASN A 231 -20.31 7.95 13.85
C ASN A 231 -19.65 8.38 15.17
N TYR A 232 -18.38 8.00 15.38
CA TYR A 232 -17.62 8.32 16.58
C TYR A 232 -16.71 9.54 16.43
N ALA A 233 -16.69 10.16 15.24
CA ALA A 233 -15.95 11.40 15.02
C ALA A 233 -16.61 12.55 15.78
N GLU A 234 -15.80 13.33 16.51
CA GLU A 234 -16.25 14.52 17.24
C GLU A 234 -16.28 15.78 16.36
N SER A 235 -15.74 15.70 15.14
CA SER A 235 -15.74 16.78 14.16
C SER A 235 -15.47 16.27 12.75
N ASP A 236 -15.79 17.07 11.73
CA ASP A 236 -15.45 16.77 10.33
C ASP A 236 -13.94 16.60 10.12
N SER A 237 -13.13 17.36 10.86
CA SER A 237 -11.67 17.24 10.84
C SER A 237 -11.23 15.87 11.35
N GLU A 238 -11.83 15.39 12.45
CA GLU A 238 -11.56 14.05 12.96
C GLU A 238 -12.06 12.97 12.00
N ALA A 239 -13.25 13.13 11.42
CA ALA A 239 -13.78 12.19 10.43
C ALA A 239 -12.83 12.03 9.23
N ARG A 240 -12.26 13.13 8.73
CA ARG A 240 -11.24 13.10 7.67
C ARG A 240 -9.91 12.51 8.13
N ALA A 241 -9.50 12.74 9.38
CA ALA A 241 -8.30 12.12 9.94
C ALA A 241 -8.46 10.59 10.10
N ILE A 242 -9.65 10.13 10.52
CA ILE A 242 -10.03 8.71 10.56
C ILE A 242 -9.96 8.12 9.15
N PHE A 243 -10.62 8.74 8.17
CA PHE A 243 -10.61 8.24 6.80
C PHE A 243 -9.20 8.20 6.20
N LYS A 244 -8.37 9.22 6.45
CA LYS A 244 -6.95 9.20 6.08
C LYS A 244 -6.21 8.04 6.73
N ALA A 245 -6.44 7.74 8.00
CA ALA A 245 -5.80 6.63 8.68
C ALA A 245 -6.19 5.25 8.07
N PHE A 246 -7.35 5.13 7.42
CA PHE A 246 -7.71 3.92 6.68
C PHE A 246 -6.95 3.72 5.36
N THR A 247 -6.26 4.75 4.87
CA THR A 247 -5.33 4.64 3.73
C THR A 247 -3.92 4.19 4.16
N ARG A 248 -3.72 3.98 5.46
CA ARG A 248 -2.43 3.63 6.04
C ARG A 248 -1.97 2.27 5.52
N THR A 249 -0.77 2.22 4.97
CA THR A 249 -0.14 0.99 4.49
C THR A 249 1.29 0.87 4.99
N ARG A 250 1.70 -0.35 5.33
CA ARG A 250 3.06 -0.65 5.76
C ARG A 250 3.96 -0.90 4.55
N SER A 251 5.13 -0.29 4.56
CA SER A 251 6.17 -0.43 3.54
C SER A 251 7.53 -0.70 4.19
N LEU A 252 8.53 -1.01 3.39
CA LEU A 252 9.91 -1.19 3.81
C LEU A 252 10.77 -0.01 3.34
N MET A 253 11.55 0.57 4.24
CA MET A 253 12.73 1.35 3.91
C MET A 253 13.94 0.42 3.91
N VAL A 254 14.62 0.28 2.77
CA VAL A 254 15.71 -0.70 2.59
C VAL A 254 17.01 0.02 2.27
N LYS A 255 18.08 -0.37 2.95
CA LYS A 255 19.45 0.05 2.68
C LYS A 255 20.34 -1.17 2.44
N VAL A 256 21.25 -1.06 1.48
CA VAL A 256 22.33 -2.02 1.26
C VAL A 256 23.52 -1.56 2.09
N GLU A 257 23.94 -2.36 3.06
CA GLU A 257 25.16 -2.11 3.81
C GLU A 257 26.36 -2.53 2.97
N VAL A 258 27.35 -1.64 2.87
CA VAL A 258 28.59 -1.85 2.12
C VAL A 258 29.76 -1.39 2.98
N ASP A 259 30.82 -2.19 2.97
CA ASP A 259 32.03 -2.01 3.75
C ASP A 259 33.25 -2.58 3.00
N HIS A 260 34.44 -2.51 3.61
CA HIS A 260 35.69 -3.02 3.03
C HIS A 260 35.72 -4.55 2.80
N ASN A 261 34.75 -5.30 3.35
CA ASN A 261 34.63 -6.75 3.15
C ASN A 261 33.58 -7.10 2.07
N THR A 262 32.94 -6.09 1.48
CA THR A 262 31.88 -6.29 0.49
C THR A 262 32.46 -6.76 -0.84
N ASN A 263 31.90 -7.84 -1.39
CA ASN A 263 32.20 -8.29 -2.75
C ASN A 263 31.50 -7.37 -3.77
N VAL A 264 32.18 -6.29 -4.16
CA VAL A 264 31.64 -5.27 -5.07
C VAL A 264 31.23 -5.86 -6.41
N ASP A 265 32.05 -6.76 -6.98
CA ASP A 265 31.76 -7.36 -8.28
C ASP A 265 30.46 -8.18 -8.28
N GLU A 266 30.25 -9.00 -7.25
CA GLU A 266 29.03 -9.80 -7.11
C GLU A 266 27.80 -8.91 -6.86
N LEU A 267 27.93 -7.91 -5.98
CA LEU A 267 26.88 -6.96 -5.66
C LEU A 267 26.44 -6.19 -6.92
N VAL A 268 27.40 -5.60 -7.62
CA VAL A 268 27.16 -4.85 -8.86
C VAL A 268 26.59 -5.79 -9.92
N SER A 269 27.13 -7.00 -10.07
CA SER A 269 26.61 -7.99 -11.01
C SER A 269 25.12 -8.27 -10.76
N TYR A 270 24.71 -8.51 -9.50
CA TYR A 270 23.31 -8.75 -9.17
C TYR A 270 22.39 -7.59 -9.57
N TRP A 271 22.71 -6.37 -9.14
CA TRP A 271 21.88 -5.18 -9.40
C TRP A 271 21.95 -4.67 -10.85
N THR A 272 22.83 -5.26 -11.67
CA THR A 272 22.98 -4.97 -13.12
C THR A 272 22.59 -6.15 -14.00
N LEU A 273 21.80 -7.10 -13.45
CA LEU A 273 21.31 -8.31 -14.11
C LEU A 273 22.40 -9.27 -14.63
N GLY A 274 23.63 -9.13 -14.14
CA GLY A 274 24.80 -9.89 -14.56
C GLY A 274 25.38 -9.46 -15.90
N MET A 275 24.83 -8.41 -16.52
CA MET A 275 25.18 -7.96 -17.87
C MET A 275 25.85 -6.58 -17.84
N GLY A 276 26.03 -5.99 -16.65
CA GLY A 276 26.65 -4.68 -16.49
C GLY A 276 25.75 -3.51 -16.90
N LEU A 277 24.45 -3.74 -17.09
CA LEU A 277 23.48 -2.66 -17.32
C LEU A 277 23.52 -1.68 -16.15
N ARG A 278 23.86 -0.41 -16.41
CA ARG A 278 24.08 0.64 -15.40
C ARG A 278 25.26 0.40 -14.45
N ARG A 279 26.19 -0.51 -14.77
CA ARG A 279 27.40 -0.74 -13.95
C ARG A 279 28.17 0.56 -13.71
N LYS A 280 28.35 1.37 -14.76
CA LYS A 280 28.99 2.69 -14.68
C LYS A 280 28.31 3.67 -13.70
N ASP A 281 27.02 3.47 -13.42
CA ASP A 281 26.26 4.33 -12.49
C ASP A 281 26.26 3.77 -11.06
N ILE A 282 26.49 2.46 -10.88
CA ILE A 282 26.38 1.76 -9.59
C ILE A 282 27.75 1.54 -8.95
N GLU A 283 28.72 1.03 -9.70
CA GLU A 283 30.03 0.64 -9.18
C GLU A 283 30.80 1.81 -8.55
N PRO A 284 30.91 3.00 -9.18
CA PRO A 284 31.58 4.14 -8.55
C PRO A 284 30.90 4.60 -7.26
N LEU A 285 29.58 4.49 -7.18
CA LEU A 285 28.81 4.88 -6.00
C LEU A 285 29.08 3.92 -4.83
N VAL A 286 29.09 2.61 -5.10
CA VAL A 286 29.43 1.59 -4.09
C VAL A 286 30.87 1.78 -3.60
N GLN A 287 31.83 1.95 -4.52
CA GLN A 287 33.23 2.15 -4.16
C GLN A 287 33.42 3.42 -3.33
N SER A 288 32.78 4.53 -3.72
CA SER A 288 32.86 5.78 -2.95
C SER A 288 32.33 5.64 -1.52
N ILE A 289 31.31 4.80 -1.27
CA ILE A 289 30.82 4.56 0.09
C ILE A 289 31.85 3.76 0.89
N ILE A 290 32.43 2.71 0.30
CA ILE A 290 33.46 1.89 0.94
C ILE A 290 34.68 2.74 1.34
N ASP A 291 35.06 3.69 0.48
CA ASP A 291 36.23 4.55 0.69
C ASP A 291 35.96 5.74 1.64
N THR A 292 34.70 5.95 2.09
CA THR A 292 34.32 7.09 2.93
C THR A 292 34.01 6.66 4.36
N ASP A 293 34.88 7.04 5.30
CA ASP A 293 34.66 6.79 6.73
C ASP A 293 33.31 7.35 7.23
N GLY A 294 32.55 6.51 7.95
CA GLY A 294 31.25 6.88 8.53
C GLY A 294 30.06 6.77 7.57
N VAL A 295 30.26 6.36 6.31
CA VAL A 295 29.17 6.03 5.38
C VAL A 295 29.15 4.53 5.15
N GLU A 296 28.11 3.86 5.64
CA GLU A 296 28.08 2.39 5.73
C GLU A 296 26.93 1.76 4.93
N ALA A 297 26.03 2.59 4.36
CA ALA A 297 24.80 2.09 3.78
C ALA A 297 24.25 2.98 2.66
N LEU A 298 23.93 2.34 1.53
CA LEU A 298 23.30 2.94 0.36
C LEU A 298 21.78 2.69 0.38
N PRO A 299 20.91 3.71 0.30
CA PRO A 299 19.48 3.47 0.08
C PRO A 299 19.24 2.65 -1.20
N LEU A 300 18.41 1.60 -1.10
CA LEU A 300 18.16 0.67 -2.20
C LEU A 300 17.67 1.40 -3.46
N SER A 301 16.96 2.51 -3.29
CA SER A 301 16.48 3.35 -4.39
C SER A 301 17.56 3.65 -5.43
N HIS A 302 18.82 3.90 -5.05
CA HIS A 302 19.89 4.23 -6.00
C HIS A 302 20.22 3.07 -6.97
N LEU A 303 19.97 1.84 -6.56
CA LEU A 303 20.20 0.63 -7.36
C LEU A 303 19.02 0.34 -8.30
N LEU A 304 17.82 0.86 -7.99
CA LEU A 304 16.61 0.61 -8.77
C LEU A 304 16.55 1.43 -10.08
N PRO A 305 15.76 0.99 -11.10
CA PRO A 305 15.57 1.72 -12.35
C PRO A 305 14.92 3.09 -12.14
N SER A 306 15.09 4.00 -13.10
CA SER A 306 14.63 5.40 -12.99
C SER A 306 13.14 5.53 -12.69
N LEU A 307 12.28 4.80 -13.42
CA LEU A 307 10.84 4.85 -13.22
C LEU A 307 10.44 4.38 -11.82
N VAL A 308 11.07 3.32 -11.32
CA VAL A 308 10.82 2.80 -9.97
C VAL A 308 11.21 3.84 -8.92
N ARG A 309 12.38 4.48 -9.07
CA ARG A 309 12.79 5.59 -8.20
C ARG A 309 11.80 6.74 -8.19
N LYS A 310 11.19 7.06 -9.34
CA LYS A 310 10.17 8.11 -9.47
C LYS A 310 8.87 7.75 -8.76
N LEU A 311 8.46 6.48 -8.78
CA LEU A 311 7.17 6.02 -8.28
C LEU A 311 7.21 5.59 -6.80
N MET A 312 8.30 4.99 -6.34
CA MET A 312 8.39 4.37 -5.01
C MET A 312 8.04 5.35 -3.88
N TYR A 313 7.16 4.91 -2.99
CA TYR A 313 6.58 5.67 -1.86
C TYR A 313 5.71 6.87 -2.25
N THR A 314 5.26 6.93 -3.50
CA THR A 314 4.33 7.96 -3.99
C THR A 314 2.94 7.38 -4.25
N TYR A 315 1.96 8.27 -4.35
CA TYR A 315 0.59 7.94 -4.75
C TYR A 315 0.37 8.37 -6.20
N PRO A 316 -0.40 7.61 -7.00
CA PRO A 316 -0.69 7.99 -8.38
C PRO A 316 -1.44 9.34 -8.43
N GLY A 317 -0.97 10.25 -9.27
CA GLY A 317 -1.73 11.43 -9.66
C GLY A 317 -2.74 11.12 -10.76
N LEU A 318 -3.73 12.01 -10.93
CA LEU A 318 -4.71 11.89 -12.03
C LEU A 318 -4.07 12.06 -13.41
N ASP A 319 -2.91 12.72 -13.50
CA ASP A 319 -2.09 12.86 -14.70
C ASP A 319 -1.57 11.51 -15.24
N LEU A 320 -1.48 10.50 -14.36
CA LEU A 320 -1.12 9.14 -14.76
C LEU A 320 -2.29 8.32 -15.29
N ALA A 321 -3.53 8.81 -15.18
CA ALA A 321 -4.66 8.16 -15.83
C ALA A 321 -4.60 8.38 -17.34
N LYS A 322 -4.44 7.29 -18.09
CA LYS A 322 -4.45 7.30 -19.57
C LYS A 322 -5.69 6.58 -20.05
N HIS A 323 -6.46 7.25 -20.91
CA HIS A 323 -7.76 6.75 -21.38
C HIS A 323 -8.73 6.35 -20.25
N GLY A 324 -8.67 7.05 -19.11
CA GLY A 324 -9.50 6.76 -17.93
C GLY A 324 -9.01 5.58 -17.07
N MET A 325 -7.86 4.99 -17.40
CA MET A 325 -7.27 3.87 -16.68
C MET A 325 -6.06 4.33 -15.86
N LEU A 326 -6.10 4.09 -14.55
CA LEU A 326 -4.96 4.32 -13.67
C LEU A 326 -3.96 3.17 -13.76
N PRO A 327 -2.66 3.43 -13.52
CA PRO A 327 -1.66 2.40 -13.31
C PRO A 327 -2.09 1.39 -12.25
N ASP A 328 -1.92 0.11 -12.55
CA ASP A 328 -2.14 -0.99 -11.62
C ASP A 328 -0.86 -1.81 -11.39
N CYS A 329 -1.00 -2.94 -10.69
CA CYS A 329 0.11 -3.84 -10.39
C CYS A 329 0.79 -4.42 -11.65
N HIS A 330 0.03 -4.70 -12.71
CA HIS A 330 0.54 -5.28 -13.95
C HIS A 330 1.29 -4.24 -14.77
N TRP A 331 0.70 -3.08 -14.98
CA TRP A 331 1.38 -1.94 -15.63
C TRP A 331 2.67 -1.59 -14.89
N THR A 332 2.64 -1.57 -13.56
CA THR A 332 3.80 -1.25 -12.73
C THR A 332 4.91 -2.29 -12.91
N SER A 333 4.57 -3.57 -12.83
CA SER A 333 5.56 -4.65 -12.87
C SER A 333 6.17 -4.81 -14.27
N LEU A 334 5.36 -4.68 -15.31
CA LEU A 334 5.82 -4.83 -16.70
C LEU A 334 6.61 -3.63 -17.20
N ASN A 335 6.45 -2.45 -16.59
CA ASN A 335 7.26 -1.26 -16.87
C ASN A 335 8.52 -1.13 -16.01
N PHE A 336 8.85 -2.11 -15.16
CA PHE A 336 9.92 -1.98 -14.15
C PHE A 336 11.26 -1.47 -14.70
N PHE A 337 11.69 -1.96 -15.86
CA PHE A 337 12.93 -1.54 -16.52
C PHE A 337 12.76 -0.47 -17.61
N ASN A 338 11.53 -0.05 -17.90
CA ASN A 338 11.28 0.96 -18.91
C ASN A 338 11.56 2.34 -18.34
N TYR A 339 12.33 3.16 -19.07
CA TYR A 339 12.60 4.53 -18.68
C TYR A 339 11.33 5.39 -18.81
N GLU A 340 10.69 5.35 -19.98
CA GLU A 340 9.34 5.87 -20.19
C GLU A 340 8.35 4.70 -20.14
N PRO A 341 7.26 4.79 -19.36
CA PRO A 341 6.32 3.70 -19.27
C PRO A 341 5.54 3.52 -20.58
N HIS A 342 5.42 2.26 -21.00
CA HIS A 342 4.59 1.88 -22.13
C HIS A 342 3.12 1.89 -21.72
N GLU A 343 2.36 2.86 -22.23
CA GLU A 343 0.94 3.06 -21.89
C GLU A 343 0.05 1.88 -22.30
N TYR A 344 0.40 1.17 -23.38
CA TYR A 344 -0.36 0.02 -23.87
C TYR A 344 -0.45 -1.13 -22.84
N LEU A 345 0.43 -1.16 -21.83
CA LEU A 345 0.41 -2.15 -20.76
C LEU A 345 -0.73 -1.94 -19.76
N LEU A 346 -1.50 -0.84 -19.89
CA LEU A 346 -2.77 -0.66 -19.17
C LEU A 346 -3.90 -1.55 -19.75
N ASP A 347 -3.76 -1.98 -21.01
CA ASP A 347 -4.69 -2.91 -21.65
C ASP A 347 -4.30 -4.35 -21.31
N SER A 348 -5.21 -5.08 -20.67
CA SER A 348 -5.02 -6.46 -20.22
C SER A 348 -4.64 -7.42 -21.36
N ARG A 349 -5.15 -7.22 -22.57
CA ARG A 349 -4.84 -8.08 -23.71
C ARG A 349 -3.43 -7.80 -24.23
N LEU A 350 -3.06 -6.53 -24.36
CA LEU A 350 -1.72 -6.15 -24.81
C LEU A 350 -0.66 -6.50 -23.77
N ALA A 351 -0.95 -6.32 -22.48
CA ALA A 351 -0.09 -6.80 -21.40
C ALA A 351 0.12 -8.32 -21.47
N THR A 352 -0.95 -9.11 -21.74
CA THR A 352 -0.84 -10.56 -21.91
C THR A 352 0.11 -10.90 -23.06
N SER A 353 -0.09 -10.27 -24.23
CA SER A 353 0.77 -10.47 -25.39
C SER A 353 2.23 -10.13 -25.08
N ALA A 354 2.46 -9.01 -24.39
CA ALA A 354 3.80 -8.60 -23.99
C ALA A 354 4.49 -9.62 -23.07
N VAL A 355 3.76 -10.24 -22.13
CA VAL A 355 4.30 -11.31 -21.27
C VAL A 355 4.67 -12.54 -22.09
N LEU A 356 3.77 -13.04 -22.94
CA LEU A 356 4.00 -14.25 -23.72
C LEU A 356 5.18 -14.10 -24.71
N GLU A 357 5.30 -12.92 -25.30
CA GLU A 357 6.37 -12.60 -26.24
C GLU A 357 7.71 -12.42 -25.51
N ASN A 358 7.75 -11.60 -24.47
CA ASN A 358 9.00 -11.08 -23.91
C ASN A 358 9.46 -11.77 -22.62
N PHE A 359 8.70 -12.71 -22.08
CA PHE A 359 9.04 -13.37 -20.81
C PHE A 359 8.94 -14.89 -20.91
N GLU A 360 9.70 -15.59 -20.07
CA GLU A 360 9.65 -17.03 -19.87
C GLU A 360 9.27 -17.35 -18.41
N PRO A 361 8.47 -18.40 -18.16
CA PRO A 361 8.14 -18.80 -16.80
C PRO A 361 9.37 -19.36 -16.09
N VAL A 362 9.53 -19.02 -14.81
CA VAL A 362 10.62 -19.49 -13.95
C VAL A 362 10.08 -19.91 -12.59
N GLU A 363 10.70 -20.94 -12.03
CA GLU A 363 10.51 -21.36 -10.64
C GLU A 363 11.53 -20.68 -9.72
N PRO A 364 11.29 -20.63 -8.40
CA PRO A 364 12.30 -20.21 -7.43
C PRO A 364 13.63 -20.98 -7.58
N PRO A 365 14.79 -20.37 -7.25
CA PRO A 365 14.93 -19.03 -6.69
C PRO A 365 14.76 -17.91 -7.74
N TYR A 366 13.98 -16.90 -7.38
CA TYR A 366 13.78 -15.70 -8.20
C TYR A 366 15.02 -14.79 -8.18
N LYS A 367 15.14 -13.96 -9.22
CA LYS A 367 16.22 -12.98 -9.40
C LYS A 367 15.67 -11.57 -9.51
N TYR A 368 16.54 -10.58 -9.32
CA TYR A 368 16.21 -9.16 -9.50
C TYR A 368 15.51 -8.93 -10.84
N GLY A 369 14.33 -8.32 -10.79
CA GLY A 369 13.54 -7.99 -11.98
C GLY A 369 12.59 -9.08 -12.47
N ASP A 370 12.60 -10.28 -11.87
CA ASP A 370 11.57 -11.28 -12.17
C ASP A 370 10.20 -10.75 -11.76
N VAL A 371 9.21 -10.88 -12.66
CA VAL A 371 7.82 -10.50 -12.39
C VAL A 371 7.11 -11.71 -11.78
N LEU A 372 6.59 -11.55 -10.58
CA LEU A 372 5.84 -12.59 -9.86
C LEU A 372 4.35 -12.34 -10.05
N PHE A 373 3.68 -13.20 -10.81
CA PHE A 373 2.24 -13.16 -10.99
C PHE A 373 1.53 -14.05 -9.98
N PHE A 374 0.48 -13.50 -9.37
CA PHE A 374 -0.46 -14.22 -8.53
C PHE A 374 -1.60 -14.70 -9.42
N LEU A 375 -1.66 -16.02 -9.62
CA LEU A 375 -2.54 -16.68 -10.56
C LEU A 375 -3.62 -17.47 -9.82
N SER A 376 -4.84 -17.44 -10.36
CA SER A 376 -5.91 -18.33 -9.94
C SER A 376 -5.57 -19.78 -10.31
N ASN A 377 -5.79 -20.72 -9.38
CA ASN A 377 -5.65 -22.15 -9.66
C ASN A 377 -6.79 -22.69 -10.51
N SER A 378 -7.96 -22.06 -10.47
CA SER A 378 -9.14 -22.49 -11.23
C SER A 378 -9.15 -21.97 -12.66
N THR A 379 -8.79 -20.69 -12.87
CA THR A 379 -8.88 -20.05 -14.20
C THR A 379 -7.52 -19.83 -14.85
N GLY A 380 -6.43 -19.80 -14.08
CA GLY A 380 -5.11 -19.40 -14.56
C GLY A 380 -4.95 -17.89 -14.73
N ASP A 381 -5.99 -17.09 -14.45
CA ASP A 381 -5.94 -15.63 -14.59
C ASP A 381 -5.03 -15.02 -13.52
N ALA A 382 -4.23 -14.04 -13.94
CA ALA A 382 -3.47 -13.19 -13.04
C ALA A 382 -4.36 -12.10 -12.41
N PHE A 383 -4.35 -12.02 -11.09
CA PHE A 383 -5.11 -11.02 -10.32
C PHE A 383 -4.23 -10.07 -9.51
N HIS A 384 -2.93 -10.35 -9.40
CA HIS A 384 -1.93 -9.41 -8.89
C HIS A 384 -0.56 -9.71 -9.51
N SER A 385 0.33 -8.72 -9.52
CA SER A 385 1.74 -8.94 -9.83
C SER A 385 2.66 -7.98 -9.07
N CYS A 386 3.87 -8.44 -8.82
CA CYS A 386 4.93 -7.63 -8.23
C CYS A 386 6.29 -8.00 -8.83
N VAL A 387 7.32 -7.21 -8.55
CA VAL A 387 8.68 -7.47 -9.06
C VAL A 387 9.58 -7.90 -7.92
N HIS A 388 10.28 -9.02 -8.09
CA HIS A 388 11.26 -9.49 -7.13
C HIS A 388 12.50 -8.58 -7.13
N LEU A 389 12.91 -8.14 -5.93
CA LEU A 389 14.13 -7.34 -5.75
C LEU A 389 15.27 -8.18 -5.19
N ALA A 390 15.09 -8.73 -3.99
CA ALA A 390 16.10 -9.52 -3.26
C ALA A 390 15.49 -10.14 -1.99
N ASP A 391 15.88 -11.36 -1.60
CA ASP A 391 15.44 -12.05 -0.37
C ASP A 391 13.95 -11.88 -0.01
N GLY A 392 13.07 -12.15 -0.98
CA GLY A 392 11.63 -12.03 -0.79
C GLY A 392 11.13 -10.58 -0.64
N ILE A 393 11.97 -9.55 -0.81
CA ILE A 393 11.54 -8.16 -0.97
C ILE A 393 11.03 -7.97 -2.40
N VAL A 394 9.88 -7.32 -2.52
CA VAL A 394 9.23 -7.02 -3.80
C VAL A 394 8.84 -5.55 -3.91
N PHE A 395 8.89 -5.04 -5.14
CA PHE A 395 8.27 -3.77 -5.51
C PHE A 395 6.87 -4.03 -6.07
N THR A 396 5.87 -3.33 -5.56
CA THR A 396 4.47 -3.55 -5.97
C THR A 396 3.64 -2.26 -5.92
N LYS A 397 2.51 -2.30 -6.64
CA LYS A 397 1.38 -1.39 -6.46
C LYS A 397 0.17 -2.22 -6.06
N ASN A 398 -0.32 -2.05 -4.84
CA ASN A 398 -1.43 -2.86 -4.35
C ASN A 398 -2.77 -2.32 -4.84
N GLY A 399 -3.15 -2.72 -6.07
CA GLY A 399 -4.43 -2.36 -6.69
C GLY A 399 -4.38 -1.09 -7.57
N ARG A 400 -5.51 -0.80 -8.21
CA ARG A 400 -5.67 0.27 -9.22
C ARG A 400 -6.19 1.60 -8.65
N ASN A 401 -6.42 1.69 -7.34
CA ASN A 401 -6.99 2.90 -6.71
C ASN A 401 -5.93 3.99 -6.45
N LEU A 402 -6.41 5.24 -6.31
CA LEU A 402 -5.56 6.41 -6.05
C LEU A 402 -4.97 6.44 -4.64
N LEU A 403 -5.64 5.79 -3.69
CA LEU A 403 -5.25 5.74 -2.28
C LEU A 403 -4.26 4.61 -1.97
N SER A 404 -3.73 3.94 -2.99
CA SER A 404 -2.76 2.85 -2.87
C SER A 404 -1.44 3.23 -3.53
N PRO A 405 -0.36 3.40 -2.75
CA PRO A 405 0.92 3.86 -3.26
C PRO A 405 1.73 2.72 -3.89
N TRP A 406 2.80 3.10 -4.59
CA TRP A 406 3.88 2.16 -4.91
C TRP A 406 4.79 1.99 -3.71
N LEU A 407 5.18 0.77 -3.40
CA LEU A 407 5.86 0.49 -2.14
C LEU A 407 6.73 -0.77 -2.23
N LEU A 408 7.54 -0.97 -1.19
CA LEU A 408 8.32 -2.19 -1.00
C LEU A 408 7.66 -3.04 0.08
N MET A 409 7.49 -4.33 -0.18
CA MET A 409 6.96 -5.29 0.79
C MET A 409 7.80 -6.54 0.84
N LYS A 410 7.57 -7.33 1.88
CA LYS A 410 7.91 -8.75 1.83
C LYS A 410 6.87 -9.50 0.99
N LEU A 411 7.32 -10.46 0.19
CA LEU A 411 6.49 -11.35 -0.62
C LEU A 411 5.54 -12.16 0.26
N GLU A 412 5.95 -12.49 1.49
CA GLU A 412 5.06 -13.13 2.47
C GLU A 412 3.85 -12.26 2.81
N ASP A 413 4.03 -10.94 2.95
CA ASP A 413 2.93 -10.03 3.28
C ASP A 413 2.03 -9.79 2.07
N VAL A 414 2.60 -9.70 0.86
CA VAL A 414 1.81 -9.66 -0.39
C VAL A 414 0.99 -10.94 -0.55
N SER A 415 1.57 -12.10 -0.23
CA SER A 415 0.86 -13.39 -0.25
C SER A 415 -0.30 -13.43 0.72
N LYS A 416 -0.14 -12.91 1.95
CA LYS A 416 -1.23 -12.83 2.94
C LYS A 416 -2.40 -11.93 2.47
N ILE A 417 -2.13 -10.94 1.62
CA ILE A 417 -3.16 -10.06 1.03
C ILE A 417 -3.89 -10.77 -0.11
N TYR A 418 -3.15 -11.38 -1.03
CA TYR A 418 -3.66 -11.81 -2.33
C TYR A 418 -4.00 -13.31 -2.41
N LEU A 419 -3.38 -14.17 -1.59
CA LEU A 419 -3.63 -15.62 -1.55
C LEU A 419 -4.48 -16.07 -0.36
N TYR A 420 -5.16 -15.15 0.33
CA TYR A 420 -5.93 -15.44 1.55
C TYR A 420 -7.05 -16.48 1.38
N ARG A 421 -7.52 -16.72 0.15
CA ARG A 421 -8.55 -17.73 -0.17
C ARG A 421 -7.97 -19.14 -0.38
N GLY A 422 -6.64 -19.29 -0.49
CA GLY A 422 -5.97 -20.56 -0.73
C GLY A 422 -6.18 -21.15 -2.14
N ASP A 423 -6.83 -20.42 -3.05
CA ASP A 423 -7.15 -20.86 -4.41
C ASP A 423 -6.22 -20.27 -5.48
N GLY A 424 -5.08 -19.71 -5.07
CA GLY A 424 -4.09 -19.12 -5.98
C GLY A 424 -2.68 -19.68 -5.78
N ARG A 425 -1.79 -19.29 -6.68
CA ARG A 425 -0.34 -19.59 -6.64
C ARG A 425 0.48 -18.43 -7.18
N ILE A 426 1.79 -18.46 -6.96
CA ILE A 426 2.75 -17.51 -7.53
C ILE A 426 3.48 -18.20 -8.67
N GLN A 427 3.57 -17.55 -9.83
CA GLN A 427 4.44 -17.95 -10.94
C GLN A 427 5.41 -16.82 -11.25
N GLY A 428 6.71 -17.12 -11.28
CA GLY A 428 7.73 -16.17 -11.73
C GLY A 428 7.81 -16.11 -13.25
N PHE A 429 8.08 -14.92 -13.78
CA PHE A 429 8.33 -14.68 -15.20
C PHE A 429 9.57 -13.81 -15.34
N ARG A 430 10.56 -14.34 -16.07
CA ARG A 430 11.83 -13.66 -16.34
C ARG A 430 11.83 -13.10 -17.75
N ARG A 431 12.36 -11.89 -17.92
CA ARG A 431 12.45 -11.25 -19.23
C ARG A 431 13.44 -12.01 -20.13
N LYS A 432 13.04 -12.27 -21.37
CA LYS A 432 13.91 -12.78 -22.44
C LYS A 432 14.79 -11.64 -22.94
N ASN A 433 16.06 -11.92 -23.24
CA ASN A 433 17.01 -10.96 -23.84
C ASN A 433 16.96 -9.55 -23.23
N PRO A 434 17.19 -9.39 -21.92
CA PRO A 434 17.11 -8.08 -21.26
C PRO A 434 18.05 -7.02 -21.87
N ASP A 435 19.21 -7.40 -22.43
CA ASP A 435 20.12 -6.47 -23.13
C ASP A 435 19.50 -5.77 -24.34
N ALA A 436 18.62 -6.45 -25.09
CA ALA A 436 18.00 -5.89 -26.28
C ALA A 436 16.80 -4.99 -25.96
N SER A 437 16.23 -5.13 -24.76
CA SER A 437 14.92 -4.57 -24.40
C SER A 437 14.95 -3.58 -23.25
N ILE A 438 16.10 -3.44 -22.58
CA ILE A 438 16.38 -2.40 -21.58
C ILE A 438 17.37 -1.44 -22.25
N PRO A 439 17.02 -0.16 -22.41
CA PRO A 439 17.93 0.81 -23.02
C PRO A 439 19.27 0.84 -22.29
N SER A 440 20.37 0.77 -23.03
CA SER A 440 21.71 1.04 -22.48
C SER A 440 21.77 2.52 -22.11
N GLN A 441 21.64 2.83 -20.82
CA GLN A 441 21.82 4.18 -20.30
C GLN A 441 23.24 4.38 -19.78
#